data_AF-A0A7K1UN91-F1
#
_entry.id   AF-A0A7K1UN91-F1
#
_cell.length_a   1.000
_cell.length_b   1.000
_cell.length_c   1.000
_cell.angle_alpha   90.00
_cell.angle_beta   90.00
_cell.angle_gamma   90.00
#
_symmetry.space_group_name_H-M   'P 1'
#
loop_
_entity.id
_entity.type
_entity.pdbx_description
1 polymer ?
#
loop_
_entity_poly.entity_id
_entity_poly.type
_entity_poly.pdbx_seq_one_letter_code
_entity_poly.pdbx_strand_id
1 'polypeptide(L)'
;MSHSAYRLPRAGSAPARAIWVVLGFVTMFGLPVVGWFAGALAGAGIVYGLSPEDHSYLNAAIPLGGLAGLVLAILGWTRSMRVIHRYRIDYLRSTGTSVTGSVNLSRCEYLSNPRGPGSYVVHLHVRFEDPRSGVVYQVVRKYRFRQSRERSARAMQARLPLGTPVTVLLGRGGAVALDVPERPMWFYVW
;
A
#
# COMPACT_ATOMS: atom_id res chain seq x y z
N MET A 1 -2.25 -14.20 32.06
CA MET A 1 -3.05 -13.47 31.04
C MET A 1 -2.55 -13.84 29.66
N SER A 2 -3.30 -14.64 28.91
CA SER A 2 -2.95 -15.09 27.56
C SER A 2 -3.20 -13.97 26.55
N HIS A 3 -2.14 -13.42 25.96
CA HIS A 3 -2.24 -12.46 24.87
C HIS A 3 -2.65 -13.18 23.58
N SER A 4 -3.95 -13.31 23.36
CA SER A 4 -4.49 -13.69 22.06
C SER A 4 -4.19 -12.56 21.08
N ALA A 5 -3.13 -12.71 20.29
CA ALA A 5 -2.92 -11.85 19.13
C ALA A 5 -4.17 -11.96 18.26
N TYR A 6 -4.70 -10.84 17.78
CA TYR A 6 -5.75 -10.84 16.77
C TYR A 6 -5.16 -11.44 15.49
N ARG A 7 -5.12 -12.77 15.41
CA ARG A 7 -5.33 -13.44 14.13
C ARG A 7 -6.75 -13.07 13.81
N LEU A 8 -6.92 -12.09 12.92
CA LEU A 8 -8.17 -11.92 12.19
C LEU A 8 -8.73 -13.32 11.98
N PRO A 9 -10.02 -13.60 12.31
CA PRO A 9 -10.60 -14.85 11.88
C PRO A 9 -10.18 -15.03 10.43
N ARG A 10 -9.62 -16.20 10.09
CA ARG A 10 -9.31 -16.59 8.70
C ARG A 10 -10.66 -16.72 7.96
N ALA A 11 -11.37 -15.60 7.84
CA ALA A 11 -12.74 -15.44 7.40
C ALA A 11 -12.81 -14.46 6.22
N GLY A 12 -11.68 -14.26 5.53
CA GLY A 12 -11.74 -14.40 4.08
C GLY A 12 -11.55 -15.89 3.82
N SER A 13 -12.57 -16.57 3.31
CA SER A 13 -12.43 -17.89 2.71
C SER A 13 -11.15 -17.91 1.86
N ALA A 14 -10.38 -19.00 1.85
CA ALA A 14 -9.20 -19.15 1.00
C ALA A 14 -9.32 -18.52 -0.41
N PRO A 15 -10.49 -18.57 -1.10
CA PRO A 15 -10.70 -17.83 -2.36
C PRO A 15 -10.57 -16.31 -2.26
N ALA A 16 -11.04 -15.64 -1.20
CA ALA A 16 -10.92 -14.18 -1.08
C ALA A 16 -9.45 -13.74 -1.04
N ARG A 17 -8.59 -14.47 -0.32
CA ARG A 17 -7.14 -14.21 -0.30
C ARG A 17 -6.50 -14.52 -1.66
N ALA A 18 -6.91 -15.60 -2.31
CA ALA A 18 -6.43 -15.96 -3.65
C ALA A 18 -6.78 -14.88 -4.68
N ILE A 19 -8.01 -14.34 -4.66
CA ILE A 19 -8.43 -13.25 -5.53
C ILE A 19 -7.54 -12.03 -5.35
N TRP A 20 -7.22 -11.63 -4.13
CA TRP A 20 -6.33 -10.49 -3.88
C TRP A 20 -4.88 -10.75 -4.28
N VAL A 21 -4.38 -11.98 -4.10
CA VAL A 21 -3.04 -12.37 -4.56
C VAL A 21 -2.98 -12.36 -6.09
N VAL A 22 -3.98 -12.93 -6.76
CA VAL A 22 -4.09 -12.94 -8.23
C VAL A 22 -4.23 -11.51 -8.75
N LEU A 23 -5.11 -10.70 -8.16
CA LEU A 23 -5.27 -9.30 -8.54
C LEU A 23 -3.98 -8.53 -8.33
N GLY A 24 -3.29 -8.74 -7.20
CA GLY A 24 -1.98 -8.14 -6.92
C GLY A 24 -0.91 -8.57 -7.92
N PHE A 25 -0.90 -9.83 -8.33
CA PHE A 25 0.03 -10.36 -9.34
C PHE A 25 -0.27 -9.80 -10.73
N VAL A 26 -1.52 -9.90 -11.18
CA VAL A 26 -2.00 -9.39 -12.48
C VAL A 26 -1.76 -7.89 -12.57
N THR A 27 -1.97 -7.15 -11.50
CA THR A 27 -1.66 -5.71 -11.51
C THR A 27 -0.16 -5.44 -11.45
N MET A 28 0.62 -6.20 -10.68
CA MET A 28 2.08 -5.97 -10.60
C MET A 28 2.79 -6.28 -11.92
N PHE A 29 2.36 -7.30 -12.67
CA PHE A 29 2.99 -7.71 -13.93
C PHE A 29 2.24 -7.23 -15.16
N GLY A 30 0.91 -7.23 -15.12
CA GLY A 30 0.07 -6.82 -16.25
C GLY A 30 0.14 -5.32 -16.54
N LEU A 31 0.15 -4.44 -15.52
CA LEU A 31 0.26 -3.00 -15.77
C LEU A 31 1.57 -2.59 -16.46
N PRO A 32 2.76 -3.09 -16.06
CA PRO A 32 3.99 -2.81 -16.79
C PRO A 32 3.93 -3.29 -18.24
N VAL A 33 3.42 -4.49 -18.49
CA VAL A 33 3.31 -5.05 -19.84
C VAL A 33 2.36 -4.22 -20.70
N VAL A 34 1.15 -3.94 -20.21
CA VAL A 34 0.15 -3.10 -20.90
C VAL A 34 0.70 -1.70 -21.12
N GLY A 35 1.37 -1.12 -20.12
CA GLY A 35 2.01 0.19 -20.22
C GLY A 35 3.08 0.23 -21.31
N TRP A 36 3.92 -0.81 -21.38
CA TRP A 36 4.95 -0.91 -22.42
C TRP A 36 4.34 -1.02 -23.81
N PHE A 37 3.37 -1.93 -24.03
CA PHE A 37 2.72 -2.06 -25.34
C PHE A 37 1.96 -0.80 -25.76
N ALA A 38 1.22 -0.17 -24.84
CA ALA A 38 0.52 1.09 -25.11
C ALA A 38 1.50 2.21 -25.47
N GLY A 39 2.64 2.30 -24.77
CA GLY A 39 3.68 3.26 -25.07
C GLY A 39 4.36 3.00 -26.42
N ALA A 40 4.63 1.73 -26.74
CA ALA A 40 5.23 1.32 -28.00
C ALA A 40 4.31 1.63 -29.19
N LEU A 41 3.01 1.35 -29.06
CA LEU A 41 1.99 1.72 -30.06
C LEU A 41 1.87 3.23 -30.23
N ALA A 42 1.89 3.99 -29.12
CA ALA A 42 1.88 5.45 -29.18
C ALA A 42 3.14 5.99 -29.89
N GLY A 43 4.32 5.44 -29.60
CA GLY A 43 5.58 5.80 -30.26
C GLY A 43 5.54 5.52 -31.76
N ALA A 44 5.03 4.36 -32.17
CA ALA A 44 4.81 4.04 -33.58
C ALA A 44 3.82 5.02 -34.24
N GLY A 45 2.68 5.27 -33.59
CA GLY A 45 1.65 6.19 -34.10
C GLY A 45 2.15 7.62 -34.28
N ILE A 46 3.03 8.10 -33.39
CA ILE A 46 3.67 9.42 -33.52
C ILE A 46 4.54 9.48 -34.79
N VAL A 47 5.36 8.46 -35.06
CA VAL A 47 6.19 8.42 -36.28
C VAL A 47 5.32 8.37 -37.53
N TYR A 48 4.30 7.50 -37.55
CA TYR A 48 3.36 7.43 -38.67
C TYR A 48 2.60 8.75 -38.92
N GLY A 49 2.29 9.50 -37.85
CA GLY A 49 1.60 10.79 -37.97
C GLY A 49 2.51 11.95 -38.40
N LEU A 50 3.79 11.93 -38.01
CA LEU A 50 4.75 13.01 -38.30
C LEU A 50 5.52 12.80 -39.60
N SER A 51 5.71 11.55 -40.04
CA SER A 51 6.50 11.21 -41.22
C SER A 51 5.89 10.00 -41.94
N PRO A 52 4.81 10.21 -42.71
CA PRO A 52 4.08 9.12 -43.38
C PRO A 52 4.90 8.36 -44.43
N GLU A 53 5.97 8.97 -44.95
CA GLU A 53 6.81 8.41 -46.01
C GLU A 53 8.16 7.90 -45.48
N ASP A 54 8.63 8.37 -44.32
CA ASP A 54 9.91 7.99 -43.72
C ASP A 54 9.72 7.31 -42.37
N HIS A 55 9.93 6.00 -42.36
CA HIS A 55 9.74 5.12 -41.21
C HIS A 55 11.07 4.68 -40.57
N SER A 56 12.20 5.28 -40.98
CA SER A 56 13.53 4.93 -40.46
C SER A 56 13.64 5.02 -38.93
N TYR A 57 12.84 5.91 -38.32
CA TYR A 57 12.80 6.14 -36.88
C TYR A 57 11.98 5.12 -36.08
N LEU A 58 11.22 4.22 -36.72
CA LEU A 58 10.37 3.24 -36.01
C LEU A 58 11.18 2.35 -35.06
N ASN A 59 12.39 1.95 -35.48
CA ASN A 59 13.28 1.09 -34.70
C ASN A 59 13.70 1.74 -33.37
N ALA A 60 13.73 3.07 -33.29
CA ALA A 60 14.01 3.81 -32.06
C ALA A 60 12.74 4.23 -31.32
N ALA A 61 11.69 4.62 -32.05
CA ALA A 61 10.46 5.17 -31.47
C ALA A 61 9.66 4.11 -30.67
N ILE A 62 9.58 2.87 -31.17
CA ILE A 62 8.87 1.77 -30.50
C ILE A 62 9.47 1.45 -29.12
N PRO A 63 10.78 1.16 -28.97
CA PRO A 63 11.35 0.86 -27.67
C PRO A 63 11.34 2.07 -26.72
N LEU A 64 11.57 3.30 -27.22
CA LEU A 64 11.50 4.51 -26.40
C LEU A 64 10.08 4.79 -25.91
N GLY A 65 9.09 4.67 -26.79
CA GLY A 65 7.68 4.77 -26.45
C GLY A 65 7.30 3.72 -25.41
N GLY A 66 7.74 2.47 -25.59
CA GLY A 66 7.50 1.41 -24.64
C GLY A 66 8.11 1.67 -23.26
N LEU A 67 9.35 2.14 -23.19
CA LEU A 67 9.98 2.54 -21.93
C LEU A 67 9.25 3.70 -21.26
N ALA A 68 8.82 4.71 -22.02
CA ALA A 68 8.02 5.82 -21.49
C ALA A 68 6.68 5.32 -20.92
N GLY A 69 5.98 4.45 -21.66
CA GLY A 69 4.72 3.84 -21.21
C GLY A 69 4.88 2.97 -19.96
N LEU A 70 5.97 2.20 -19.85
CA LEU A 70 6.33 1.44 -18.65
C LEU A 70 6.50 2.37 -17.43
N VAL A 71 7.26 3.44 -17.58
CA VAL A 71 7.49 4.42 -16.50
C VAL A 71 6.17 5.06 -16.07
N LEU A 72 5.32 5.45 -17.03
CA LEU A 72 3.99 5.99 -16.75
C LEU A 72 3.09 4.99 -16.04
N ALA A 73 3.12 3.71 -16.42
CA ALA A 73 2.35 2.67 -15.75
C ALA A 73 2.80 2.46 -14.29
N ILE A 74 4.11 2.47 -14.01
CA ILE A 74 4.65 2.38 -12.65
C ILE A 74 4.23 3.60 -11.82
N LEU A 75 4.38 4.81 -12.37
CA LEU A 75 3.96 6.04 -11.70
C LEU A 75 2.46 6.06 -11.44
N GLY A 76 1.66 5.70 -12.44
CA GLY A 76 0.22 5.53 -12.37
C GLY A 76 -0.18 4.54 -11.28
N TRP A 77 0.46 3.37 -11.24
CA TRP A 77 0.22 2.35 -10.22
C TRP A 77 0.47 2.87 -8.79
N THR A 78 1.62 3.52 -8.57
CA THR A 78 1.92 4.09 -7.24
C THR A 78 0.91 5.16 -6.83
N ARG A 79 0.39 5.94 -7.79
CA ARG A 79 -0.69 6.93 -7.61
C ARG A 79 -2.02 6.23 -7.33
N SER A 80 -2.40 5.21 -8.07
CA SER A 80 -3.65 4.45 -7.88
C SER A 80 -3.71 3.77 -6.51
N MET A 81 -2.61 3.16 -6.07
CA MET A 81 -2.49 2.63 -4.69
C MET A 81 -2.73 3.70 -3.63
N ARG A 82 -2.36 4.97 -3.93
CA ARG A 82 -2.66 6.09 -3.05
C ARG A 82 -4.14 6.39 -2.94
N VAL A 83 -4.82 6.30 -4.06
CA VAL A 83 -6.23 6.62 -4.18
C VAL A 83 -7.06 5.49 -3.57
N ILE A 84 -6.75 4.23 -3.88
CA ILE A 84 -7.40 3.04 -3.31
C ILE A 84 -7.30 3.04 -1.79
N HIS A 85 -6.12 3.32 -1.23
CA HIS A 85 -5.96 3.37 0.22
C HIS A 85 -6.82 4.47 0.87
N ARG A 86 -6.91 5.65 0.24
CA ARG A 86 -7.79 6.74 0.71
C ARG A 86 -9.25 6.32 0.66
N TYR A 87 -9.72 5.84 -0.49
CA TYR A 87 -11.08 5.34 -0.63
C TYR A 87 -11.41 4.24 0.37
N ARG A 88 -10.48 3.34 0.68
CA ARG A 88 -10.67 2.31 1.70
C ARG A 88 -10.85 2.91 3.09
N ILE A 89 -10.03 3.89 3.47
CA ILE A 89 -10.19 4.58 4.76
C ILE A 89 -11.50 5.35 4.80
N ASP A 90 -11.85 6.09 3.75
CA ASP A 90 -13.08 6.87 3.67
C ASP A 90 -14.33 5.97 3.69
N TYR A 91 -14.28 4.83 2.99
CA TYR A 91 -15.32 3.80 3.04
C TYR A 91 -15.46 3.21 4.45
N LEU A 92 -14.35 2.94 5.14
CA LEU A 92 -14.39 2.44 6.51
C LEU A 92 -14.86 3.50 7.50
N ARG A 93 -14.60 4.78 7.25
CA ARG A 93 -15.14 5.89 8.05
C ARG A 93 -16.64 6.06 7.85
N SER A 94 -17.16 5.81 6.65
CA SER A 94 -18.60 5.96 6.35
C SER A 94 -19.44 4.73 6.73
N THR A 95 -18.88 3.53 6.62
CA THR A 95 -19.63 2.27 6.83
C THR A 95 -19.22 1.47 8.06
N GLY A 96 -18.05 1.76 8.62
CA GLY A 96 -17.46 1.02 9.73
C GLY A 96 -17.85 1.55 11.10
N THR A 97 -17.58 0.75 12.12
CA THR A 97 -17.67 1.17 13.52
C THR A 97 -16.32 1.75 13.95
N SER A 98 -16.33 2.99 14.44
CA SER A 98 -15.16 3.64 15.02
C SER A 98 -15.01 3.23 16.48
N VAL A 99 -13.84 2.70 16.84
CA VAL A 99 -13.52 2.28 18.21
C VAL A 99 -12.23 2.94 18.64
N THR A 100 -12.17 3.40 19.89
CA THR A 100 -10.95 3.94 20.48
C THR A 100 -10.05 2.79 20.91
N GLY A 101 -8.89 2.68 20.28
CA GLY A 101 -7.79 1.82 20.73
C GLY A 101 -6.70 2.62 21.44
N SER A 102 -5.77 1.92 22.08
CA SER A 102 -4.58 2.48 22.70
C SER A 102 -3.32 1.87 22.11
N VAL A 103 -2.29 2.70 21.92
CA VAL A 103 -0.99 2.22 21.47
C VAL A 103 -0.33 1.41 22.58
N ASN A 104 -0.09 0.13 22.31
CA ASN A 104 0.59 -0.79 23.23
C ASN A 104 2.07 -0.97 22.92
N LEU A 105 2.52 -0.62 21.71
CA LEU A 105 3.93 -0.62 21.33
C LEU A 105 4.15 0.33 20.15
N SER A 106 5.19 1.15 20.22
CA SER A 106 5.66 2.00 19.14
C SER A 106 7.18 1.93 19.05
N ARG A 107 7.69 1.13 18.09
CA ARG A 107 9.13 0.88 17.92
C ARG A 107 9.58 1.31 16.54
N CYS A 108 10.68 2.05 16.45
CA CYS A 108 11.36 2.38 15.21
C CYS A 108 12.64 1.54 15.07
N GLU A 109 12.79 0.85 13.96
CA GLU A 109 13.96 0.01 13.65
C GLU A 109 14.59 0.46 12.33
N TYR A 110 15.92 0.49 12.25
CA TYR A 110 16.63 0.71 11.00
C TYR A 110 16.98 -0.63 10.35
N LEU A 111 16.49 -0.83 9.13
CA LEU A 111 16.87 -1.96 8.28
C LEU A 111 17.94 -1.49 7.29
N SER A 112 19.17 -1.93 7.54
CA SER A 112 20.28 -1.75 6.61
C SER A 112 20.03 -2.57 5.34
N ASN A 113 20.39 -2.01 4.19
CA ASN A 113 20.34 -2.71 2.90
C ASN A 113 21.75 -2.68 2.29
N PRO A 114 22.44 -3.83 2.15
CA PRO A 114 23.79 -3.86 1.61
C PRO A 114 23.87 -3.48 0.13
N ARG A 115 22.74 -3.49 -0.61
CA ARG A 115 22.67 -3.21 -2.05
C ARG A 115 22.00 -1.87 -2.38
N GLY A 116 21.80 -0.98 -1.42
CA GLY A 116 21.16 0.30 -1.67
C GLY A 116 20.78 1.07 -0.40
N PRO A 117 19.98 2.14 -0.52
CA PRO A 117 19.58 2.93 0.63
C PRO A 117 18.79 2.08 1.63
N GLY A 118 19.10 2.26 2.91
CA GLY A 118 18.40 1.58 4.01
C GLY A 118 16.96 2.06 4.16
N SER A 119 16.27 1.52 5.15
CA SER A 119 14.91 1.95 5.47
C SER A 119 14.60 1.88 6.95
N TYR A 120 13.84 2.84 7.45
CA TYR A 120 13.28 2.82 8.79
C TYR A 120 11.92 2.13 8.77
N VAL A 121 11.66 1.27 9.74
CA VAL A 121 10.37 0.60 9.93
C VAL A 121 9.82 0.95 11.30
N VAL A 122 8.63 1.54 11.33
CA VAL A 122 7.88 1.83 12.55
C VAL A 122 6.85 0.72 12.76
N HIS A 123 6.98 0.00 13.86
CA HIS A 123 6.08 -1.03 14.33
C HIS A 123 5.10 -0.41 15.31
N LEU A 124 3.81 -0.41 14.94
CA LEU A 124 2.74 0.11 15.76
C LEU A 124 1.81 -1.03 16.16
N HIS A 125 1.68 -1.25 17.46
CA HIS A 125 0.75 -2.22 18.03
C HIS A 125 -0.35 -1.45 18.73
N VAL A 126 -1.60 -1.62 18.29
CA VAL A 126 -2.75 -0.96 18.88
C VAL A 126 -3.65 -2.03 19.49
N ARG A 127 -4.01 -1.85 20.76
CA ARG A 127 -5.02 -2.67 21.43
C ARG A 127 -6.35 -1.94 21.42
N PHE A 128 -7.43 -2.66 21.18
CA PHE A 128 -8.79 -2.12 21.25
C PHE A 128 -9.75 -3.22 21.70
N GLU A 129 -10.92 -2.85 22.17
CA GLU A 129 -11.98 -3.78 22.55
C GLU A 129 -13.06 -3.76 21.47
N ASP A 130 -13.47 -4.93 20.97
CA ASP A 130 -14.57 -4.98 20.01
C ASP A 130 -15.90 -4.76 20.74
N PRO A 131 -16.66 -3.70 20.40
CA PRO A 131 -17.91 -3.38 21.10
C PRO A 131 -18.98 -4.46 20.95
N ARG A 132 -18.85 -5.39 19.99
CA ARG A 132 -19.83 -6.46 19.76
C ARG A 132 -19.57 -7.69 20.63
N SER A 133 -18.31 -7.97 20.93
CA SER A 133 -17.91 -9.19 21.64
C SER A 133 -17.29 -8.93 23.01
N GLY A 134 -16.93 -7.69 23.34
CA GLY A 134 -16.18 -7.32 24.54
C GLY A 134 -14.75 -7.88 24.57
N VAL A 135 -14.29 -8.48 23.47
CA VAL A 135 -12.98 -9.12 23.41
C VAL A 135 -11.92 -8.06 23.13
N VAL A 136 -10.85 -8.07 23.92
CA VAL A 136 -9.67 -7.24 23.70
C VAL A 136 -8.79 -7.86 22.62
N TYR A 137 -8.36 -6.99 21.72
CA TYR A 137 -7.85 -7.34 20.42
C TYR A 137 -6.62 -6.48 20.11
N GLN A 138 -5.66 -7.03 19.36
CA GLN A 138 -4.41 -6.35 19.02
C GLN A 138 -4.13 -6.34 17.53
N VAL A 139 -4.00 -5.15 16.94
CA VAL A 139 -3.60 -4.93 15.55
C VAL A 139 -2.14 -4.51 15.48
N VAL A 140 -1.39 -5.15 14.59
CA VAL A 140 0.00 -4.82 14.29
C VAL A 140 0.09 -4.23 12.90
N ARG A 141 0.58 -2.99 12.79
CA ARG A 141 0.87 -2.32 11.51
C ARG A 141 2.32 -1.92 11.45
N LYS A 142 2.92 -2.11 10.28
CA LYS A 142 4.30 -1.67 10.01
C LYS A 142 4.30 -0.59 8.93
N TYR A 143 5.01 0.49 9.21
CA TYR A 143 5.16 1.65 8.33
C TYR A 143 6.61 1.73 7.90
N ARG A 144 6.87 1.80 6.59
CA ARG A 144 8.24 1.85 6.07
C ARG A 144 8.55 3.21 5.49
N PHE A 145 9.66 3.75 5.92
CA PHE A 145 10.21 5.02 5.48
C PHE A 145 11.56 4.75 4.80
N ARG A 146 11.82 5.44 3.69
CA ARG A 146 13.17 5.45 3.08
C ARG A 146 14.16 6.08 4.06
N GLN A 147 15.44 5.73 3.98
CA GLN A 147 16.50 6.32 4.81
C GLN A 147 16.45 7.86 4.84
N SER A 148 16.21 8.50 3.69
CA SER A 148 16.08 9.97 3.60
C SER A 148 14.90 10.57 4.38
N ARG A 149 13.97 9.73 4.86
CA ARG A 149 12.78 10.13 5.64
C ARG A 149 12.88 9.69 7.10
N GLU A 150 14.09 9.58 7.64
CA GLU A 150 14.33 9.30 9.05
C GLU A 150 13.53 10.22 9.99
N ARG A 151 13.57 11.53 9.75
CA ARG A 151 12.84 12.51 10.56
C ARG A 151 11.35 12.20 10.60
N SER A 152 10.75 11.79 9.48
CA SER A 152 9.35 11.39 9.43
C SER A 152 9.08 10.10 10.21
N ALA A 153 9.98 9.12 10.14
CA ALA A 153 9.84 7.87 10.91
C ALA A 153 9.90 8.14 12.42
N ARG A 154 10.86 8.94 12.87
CA ARG A 154 10.99 9.35 14.27
C ARG A 154 9.82 10.22 14.73
N ALA A 155 9.37 11.17 13.90
CA ALA A 155 8.21 12.00 14.19
C ALA A 155 6.92 11.17 14.32
N MET A 156 6.75 10.14 13.48
CA MET A 156 5.63 9.22 13.60
C MET A 156 5.66 8.47 14.94
N GLN A 157 6.83 7.93 15.32
CA GLN A 157 7.00 7.25 16.60
C GLN A 157 6.70 8.19 17.79
N ALA A 158 7.20 9.43 17.73
CA ALA A 158 7.03 10.45 18.77
C ALA A 158 5.58 10.93 18.90
N ARG A 159 4.80 10.93 17.82
CA ARG A 159 3.36 11.28 17.83
C ARG A 159 2.47 10.19 18.40
N LEU A 160 2.95 8.95 18.42
CA LEU A 160 2.21 7.78 18.87
C LEU A 160 2.97 7.05 19.99
N PRO A 161 3.22 7.69 21.15
CA PRO A 161 3.79 7.01 22.29
C PRO A 161 2.83 5.94 22.85
N LEU A 162 3.35 5.12 23.77
CA LEU A 162 2.54 4.17 24.52
C LEU A 162 1.35 4.87 25.20
N GLY A 163 0.18 4.24 25.16
CA GLY A 163 -1.05 4.75 25.75
C GLY A 163 -1.81 5.76 24.90
N THR A 164 -1.24 6.27 23.80
CA THR A 164 -1.94 7.25 22.95
C THR A 164 -3.24 6.66 22.39
N PRO A 165 -4.37 7.38 22.53
CA PRO A 165 -5.62 6.95 21.92
C PRO A 165 -5.51 7.05 20.40
N VAL A 166 -5.92 6.00 19.70
CA VAL A 166 -5.93 5.92 18.24
C VAL A 166 -7.27 5.36 17.79
N THR A 167 -7.86 5.99 16.78
CA THR A 167 -9.10 5.50 16.19
C THR A 167 -8.83 4.26 15.36
N VAL A 168 -9.54 3.18 15.68
CA VAL A 168 -9.57 1.92 14.95
C VAL A 168 -10.90 1.81 14.22
N LEU A 169 -10.84 1.64 12.91
CA LEU A 169 -12.03 1.49 12.06
C LEU A 169 -12.28 -0.01 11.80
N LEU A 170 -13.45 -0.48 12.22
CA LEU A 170 -13.91 -1.85 12.06
C LEU A 170 -14.94 -1.93 10.93
N GLY A 171 -14.57 -2.57 9.83
CA GLY A 171 -15.44 -2.81 8.68
C GLY A 171 -16.18 -4.15 8.75
N ARG A 172 -17.14 -4.33 7.84
CA ARG A 172 -17.82 -5.62 7.65
C ARG A 172 -16.81 -6.70 7.20
N GLY A 173 -17.02 -7.94 7.65
CA GLY A 173 -16.15 -9.08 7.30
C GLY A 173 -14.78 -9.08 8.00
N GLY A 174 -14.61 -8.35 9.10
CA GLY A 174 -13.37 -8.32 9.86
C GLY A 174 -12.28 -7.41 9.27
N ALA A 175 -12.63 -6.51 8.36
CA ALA A 175 -11.69 -5.49 7.89
C ALA A 175 -11.31 -4.55 9.04
N VAL A 176 -10.02 -4.33 9.27
CA VAL A 176 -9.54 -3.40 10.30
C VAL A 176 -8.55 -2.41 9.70
N ALA A 177 -8.74 -1.12 10.00
CA ALA A 177 -7.81 -0.06 9.65
C ALA A 177 -7.51 0.81 10.87
N LEU A 178 -6.28 1.33 10.93
CA LEU A 178 -5.94 2.38 11.88
C LEU A 178 -6.14 3.70 11.15
N ASP A 179 -6.81 4.66 11.80
CA ASP A 179 -6.95 6.00 11.26
C ASP A 179 -5.68 6.82 11.55
N VAL A 180 -4.60 6.45 10.87
CA VAL A 180 -3.30 7.10 10.96
C VAL A 180 -2.99 7.69 9.57
N PRO A 181 -2.54 8.96 9.49
CA PRO A 181 -2.36 9.62 8.20
C PRO A 181 -1.24 9.00 7.35
N GLU A 182 -0.27 8.33 7.98
CA GLU A 182 0.79 7.60 7.32
C GLU A 182 0.31 6.27 6.73
N ARG A 183 0.95 5.87 5.63
CA ARG A 183 0.58 4.66 4.91
C ARG A 183 1.36 3.47 5.42
N PRO A 184 0.68 2.36 5.75
CA PRO A 184 1.39 1.13 6.04
C PRO A 184 2.05 0.62 4.75
N MET A 185 2.99 -0.33 4.88
CA MET A 185 3.61 -0.94 3.69
C MET A 185 2.54 -1.49 2.74
N TRP A 186 2.84 -1.49 1.43
CA TRP A 186 1.89 -1.82 0.37
C TRP A 186 1.19 -3.18 0.53
N PHE A 187 1.83 -4.16 1.18
CA PHE A 187 1.26 -5.47 1.48
C PHE A 187 0.31 -5.50 2.71
N TYR A 188 0.20 -4.42 3.47
CA TYR A 188 -0.79 -4.24 4.54
C TYR A 188 -2.04 -3.46 4.09
N VAL A 189 -2.11 -3.06 2.81
CA VAL A 189 -3.31 -2.47 2.23
C VAL A 189 -4.45 -3.49 2.17
N TRP A 190 -4.09 -4.78 2.14
CA TRP A 190 -4.98 -5.94 1.96
C TRP A 190 -5.22 -6.66 3.28
#